data_AF-A0A9X6Q2F4-F1
#
_entry.id   AF-A0A9X6Q2F4-F1
#
_cell.length_a   1.000
_cell.length_b   1.000
_cell.length_c   1.000
_cell.angle_alpha   90.00
_cell.angle_beta   90.00
_cell.angle_gamma   90.00
#
_symmetry.space_group_name_H-M   'P 1'
#
loop_
_entity.id
_entity.type
_entity.pdbx_description
1 polymer ?
#
loop_
_entity_poly.entity_id
_entity_poly.type
_entity_poly.pdbx_seq_one_letter_code
_entity_poly.pdbx_strand_id
1 'polypeptide(L)'
;MKIERKDVEKYFKDNKEEALKRASEILNKEVDWYSFNGIIGSKNDTYEVVVEEHNTVESYVKDWMYGHELAYSSDKHKGYPYNKHDRSSYKVHALLEDEFLRGFIECCLMRTYFKKKKEHK
;
A
#
# COMPACT_ATOMS: atom_id res chain seq x y z
N MET A 1 12.82 -13.40 11.90
CA MET A 1 13.33 -13.53 10.52
C MET A 1 13.60 -12.12 10.02
N LYS A 2 14.78 -11.84 9.46
CA LYS A 2 15.14 -10.48 9.04
C LYS A 2 14.67 -10.29 7.59
N ILE A 3 13.82 -9.29 7.34
CA ILE A 3 13.38 -8.96 5.97
C ILE A 3 14.56 -8.34 5.22
N GLU A 4 15.01 -8.97 4.14
CA GLU A 4 16.10 -8.45 3.32
C GLU A 4 15.60 -7.69 2.09
N ARG A 5 16.26 -6.56 1.79
CA ARG A 5 15.94 -5.72 0.62
C ARG A 5 15.96 -6.51 -0.69
N LYS A 6 16.91 -7.44 -0.86
CA LYS A 6 17.06 -8.20 -2.11
C LYS A 6 15.84 -9.09 -2.37
N ASP A 7 15.34 -9.73 -1.31
CA ASP A 7 14.16 -10.59 -1.39
C ASP A 7 12.91 -9.79 -1.72
N VAL A 8 12.77 -8.60 -1.10
CA VAL A 8 11.68 -7.67 -1.41
C VAL A 8 11.72 -7.19 -2.86
N GLU A 9 12.89 -6.79 -3.37
CA GLU A 9 13.02 -6.37 -4.79
C GLU A 9 12.75 -7.52 -5.76
N LYS A 10 13.17 -8.75 -5.42
CA LYS A 10 12.88 -9.94 -6.22
C LYS A 10 11.38 -10.22 -6.24
N TYR A 11 10.74 -10.30 -5.07
CA TYR A 11 9.30 -10.51 -4.96
C TYR A 11 8.52 -9.45 -5.74
N PHE A 12 8.91 -8.17 -5.64
CA PHE A 12 8.27 -7.11 -6.40
C PHE A 12 8.33 -7.35 -7.91
N LYS A 13 9.51 -7.69 -8.45
CA LYS A 13 9.69 -7.93 -9.89
C LYS A 13 8.87 -9.13 -10.35
N ASP A 14 8.91 -10.22 -9.60
CA ASP A 14 8.27 -11.48 -9.97
C ASP A 14 6.73 -11.40 -9.93
N ASN A 15 6.17 -10.48 -9.11
CA ASN A 15 4.72 -10.41 -8.86
C ASN A 15 4.04 -9.15 -9.41
N LYS A 16 4.78 -8.18 -9.96
CA LYS A 16 4.23 -6.89 -10.38
C LYS A 16 3.10 -7.01 -11.41
N GLU A 17 3.29 -7.81 -12.45
CA GLU A 17 2.30 -7.92 -13.54
C GLU A 17 0.99 -8.53 -13.04
N GLU A 18 1.06 -9.60 -12.26
CA GLU A 18 -0.11 -10.23 -11.64
C GLU A 18 -0.82 -9.28 -10.66
N ALA A 19 -0.06 -8.49 -9.88
CA ALA A 19 -0.65 -7.49 -8.99
C ALA A 19 -1.42 -6.40 -9.75
N LEU A 20 -0.87 -5.90 -10.85
CA LEU A 20 -1.55 -4.91 -11.69
C LEU A 20 -2.81 -5.48 -12.34
N LYS A 21 -2.75 -6.74 -12.79
CA LYS A 21 -3.90 -7.45 -13.35
C LYS A 21 -5.03 -7.59 -12.31
N ARG A 22 -4.73 -8.12 -11.12
CA ARG A 22 -5.73 -8.27 -10.04
C ARG A 22 -6.30 -6.94 -9.58
N ALA A 23 -5.45 -5.91 -9.44
CA ALA A 23 -5.90 -4.58 -9.11
C ALA A 23 -6.87 -4.02 -10.18
N SER A 24 -6.61 -4.32 -11.46
CA SER A 24 -7.49 -3.92 -12.56
C SER A 24 -8.85 -4.60 -12.48
N GLU A 25 -8.87 -5.91 -12.21
CA GLU A 25 -10.09 -6.70 -12.02
C GLU A 25 -10.92 -6.19 -10.83
N ILE A 26 -10.29 -5.95 -9.68
CA ILE A 26 -10.96 -5.48 -8.47
C ILE A 26 -11.52 -4.06 -8.66
N LEU A 27 -10.78 -3.17 -9.32
CA LEU A 27 -11.21 -1.79 -9.52
C LEU A 27 -12.07 -1.61 -10.78
N ASN A 28 -12.29 -2.68 -11.56
CA ASN A 28 -13.00 -2.69 -12.83
C ASN A 28 -12.51 -1.58 -13.80
N LYS A 29 -11.20 -1.43 -13.90
CA LYS A 29 -10.53 -0.47 -14.80
C LYS A 29 -9.08 -0.89 -15.02
N GLU A 30 -8.46 -0.44 -16.10
CA GLU A 30 -7.03 -0.63 -16.31
C GLU A 30 -6.22 0.07 -15.20
N VAL A 31 -5.32 -0.68 -14.56
CA VAL A 31 -4.40 -0.19 -13.52
C VAL A 31 -2.98 -0.46 -13.99
N ASP A 32 -2.28 0.61 -14.36
CA ASP A 32 -0.85 0.60 -14.61
C ASP A 32 -0.06 0.85 -13.32
N TRP A 33 1.28 0.76 -13.41
CA TRP A 33 2.14 1.00 -12.25
C TRP A 33 2.02 2.42 -11.69
N TYR A 34 1.83 3.42 -12.56
CA TYR A 34 1.75 4.82 -12.13
C TYR A 34 0.50 5.04 -11.26
N SER A 35 -0.66 4.57 -11.73
CA SER A 35 -1.93 4.65 -11.01
C SER A 35 -1.93 3.78 -9.75
N PHE A 36 -1.37 2.57 -9.78
CA PHE A 36 -1.23 1.73 -8.59
C PHE A 36 -0.38 2.43 -7.52
N ASN A 37 0.78 2.97 -7.92
CA ASN A 37 1.65 3.71 -7.00
C ASN A 37 0.97 4.99 -6.49
N GLY A 38 0.12 5.65 -7.29
CA GLY A 38 -0.70 6.76 -6.85
C GLY A 38 -1.76 6.36 -5.81
N ILE A 39 -2.32 5.16 -5.90
CA ILE A 39 -3.30 4.64 -4.93
C ILE A 39 -2.65 4.34 -3.59
N ILE A 40 -1.48 3.69 -3.60
CA ILE A 40 -0.80 3.20 -2.38
C ILE A 40 0.26 4.18 -1.87
N GLY A 41 1.24 4.53 -2.71
CA GLY A 41 2.43 5.29 -2.30
C GLY A 41 2.15 6.73 -1.86
N SER A 42 1.08 7.36 -2.37
CA SER A 42 0.68 8.72 -1.94
C SER A 42 0.08 8.79 -0.54
N LYS A 43 -0.14 7.64 0.11
CA LYS A 43 -0.91 7.57 1.35
C LYS A 43 -0.09 7.79 2.61
N ASN A 44 1.24 7.77 2.54
CA ASN A 44 2.08 8.16 3.67
C ASN A 44 1.64 9.53 4.22
N ASP A 45 1.52 10.54 3.36
CA ASP A 45 1.10 11.89 3.76
C ASP A 45 -0.34 11.92 4.27
N THR A 46 -1.24 11.14 3.67
CA THR A 46 -2.66 11.06 4.09
C THR A 46 -2.80 10.38 5.45
N TYR A 47 -1.93 9.43 5.76
CA TYR A 47 -1.94 8.65 7.00
C TYR A 47 -0.97 9.21 8.04
N GLU A 48 -0.29 10.31 7.73
CA GLU A 48 0.71 10.96 8.58
C GLU A 48 1.87 10.03 8.99
N VAL A 49 2.23 9.09 8.10
CA VAL A 49 3.27 8.08 8.35
C VAL A 49 4.60 8.55 7.78
N VAL A 50 5.57 8.81 8.65
CA VAL A 50 6.91 9.27 8.29
C VAL A 50 7.91 8.11 8.41
N VAL A 51 8.49 7.69 7.28
CA VAL A 51 9.41 6.53 7.20
C VAL A 51 10.60 6.67 8.14
N GLU A 52 11.10 7.89 8.30
CA GLU A 52 12.28 8.22 9.07
C GLU A 52 12.08 7.97 10.58
N GLU A 53 10.85 8.10 11.07
CA GLU A 53 10.46 7.88 12.48
C GLU A 53 10.44 6.40 12.89
N HIS A 54 10.44 5.49 11.91
CA HIS A 54 10.46 4.06 12.18
C HIS A 54 11.88 3.49 12.16
N ASN A 55 12.20 2.68 13.17
CA ASN A 55 13.47 1.96 13.28
C ASN A 55 13.50 0.63 12.51
N THR A 56 12.32 0.06 12.24
CA THR A 56 12.16 -1.21 11.53
C THR A 56 11.15 -1.07 10.40
N VAL A 57 11.31 -1.91 9.38
CA VAL A 57 10.38 -1.92 8.23
C VAL A 57 8.99 -2.40 8.66
N GLU A 58 8.93 -3.35 9.60
CA GLU A 58 7.70 -3.89 10.15
C GLU A 58 6.92 -2.83 10.92
N SER A 59 7.61 -1.95 11.67
CA SER A 59 6.97 -0.84 12.37
C SER A 59 6.33 0.14 11.39
N TYR A 60 7.02 0.47 10.29
CA TYR A 60 6.50 1.35 9.25
C TYR A 60 5.29 0.76 8.54
N VAL A 61 5.37 -0.51 8.11
CA VAL A 61 4.25 -1.20 7.45
C VAL A 61 3.03 -1.27 8.37
N LYS A 62 3.24 -1.61 9.65
CA LYS A 62 2.16 -1.69 10.63
C LYS A 62 1.46 -0.34 10.83
N ASP A 63 2.23 0.74 10.93
CA ASP A 63 1.66 2.07 11.13
C ASP A 63 0.89 2.56 9.89
N TRP A 64 1.39 2.27 8.70
CA TRP A 64 0.66 2.51 7.45
C TRP A 64 -0.68 1.76 7.38
N MET A 65 -0.69 0.48 7.75
CA MET A 65 -1.92 -0.31 7.79
C MET A 65 -2.92 0.23 8.82
N TYR A 66 -2.44 0.68 9.98
CA TYR A 66 -3.26 1.31 11.00
C TYR A 66 -3.85 2.64 10.52
N GLY A 67 -3.05 3.52 9.91
CA GLY A 67 -3.53 4.77 9.33
C GLY A 67 -4.57 4.55 8.23
N HIS A 68 -4.41 3.50 7.41
CA HIS A 68 -5.42 3.09 6.46
C HIS A 68 -6.74 2.71 7.13
N GLU A 69 -6.70 1.87 8.17
CA GLU A 69 -7.89 1.42 8.90
C GLU A 69 -8.65 2.59 9.54
N LEU A 70 -7.93 3.57 10.11
CA LEU A 70 -8.52 4.80 10.64
C LEU A 70 -9.22 5.61 9.54
N ALA A 71 -8.56 5.80 8.39
CA ALA A 71 -9.12 6.56 7.27
C ALA A 71 -10.37 5.89 6.69
N TYR A 72 -10.33 4.56 6.52
CA TYR A 72 -11.47 3.78 6.04
C TYR A 72 -12.63 3.80 7.03
N SER A 73 -12.35 3.58 8.32
CA SER A 73 -13.36 3.64 9.38
C SER A 73 -13.99 5.03 9.47
N SER A 74 -13.19 6.10 9.40
CA SER A 74 -13.69 7.48 9.39
C SER A 74 -14.67 7.73 8.23
N ASP A 75 -14.34 7.27 7.02
CA ASP A 75 -15.22 7.43 5.87
C ASP A 75 -16.50 6.58 5.98
N LYS A 76 -16.43 5.40 6.58
CA LYS A 76 -17.59 4.55 6.85
C LYS A 76 -18.56 5.20 7.84
N HIS A 77 -18.05 5.87 8.88
CA HIS A 77 -18.88 6.56 9.89
C HIS A 77 -19.61 7.79 9.36
N LYS A 78 -19.19 8.37 8.23
CA LYS A 78 -19.85 9.54 7.63
C LYS A 78 -21.20 9.20 6.99
N GLY A 79 -21.51 7.93 6.77
CA GLY A 79 -22.80 7.49 6.21
C GLY A 79 -23.02 7.86 4.73
N TYR A 80 -21.98 8.33 4.03
CA TYR A 80 -22.05 8.55 2.59
C TYR A 80 -21.98 7.21 1.83
N PRO A 81 -22.62 7.08 0.65
CA PRO A 81 -22.64 5.85 -0.15
C PRO A 81 -21.32 5.64 -0.93
N TYR A 82 -20.18 5.84 -0.25
CA TYR A 82 -18.87 5.67 -0.85
C TYR A 82 -18.57 4.21 -1.18
N ASN A 83 -17.78 4.01 -2.24
CA ASN A 83 -17.32 2.72 -2.69
C ASN A 83 -15.92 2.82 -3.34
N LYS A 84 -15.41 1.68 -3.81
CA LYS A 84 -14.07 1.56 -4.41
C LYS A 84 -13.90 2.31 -5.75
N HIS A 85 -14.93 2.94 -6.31
CA HIS A 85 -14.81 3.72 -7.54
C HIS A 85 -14.70 5.22 -7.24
N ASP A 86 -15.32 5.70 -6.16
CA ASP A 86 -15.40 7.13 -5.83
C ASP A 86 -14.53 7.57 -4.64
N ARG A 87 -14.14 6.65 -3.73
CA ARG A 87 -13.40 7.02 -2.51
C ARG A 87 -12.08 6.27 -2.36
N SER A 88 -11.01 7.01 -2.03
CA SER A 88 -9.67 6.45 -1.98
C SER A 88 -9.46 5.43 -0.86
N SER A 89 -10.07 5.63 0.32
CA SER A 89 -10.00 4.66 1.41
C SER A 89 -10.67 3.34 1.01
N TYR A 90 -11.85 3.40 0.37
CA TYR A 90 -12.53 2.22 -0.16
C TYR A 90 -11.76 1.52 -1.29
N LYS A 91 -11.05 2.29 -2.15
CA LYS A 91 -10.13 1.72 -3.16
C LYS A 91 -9.04 0.88 -2.51
N VAL A 92 -8.32 1.46 -1.56
CA VAL A 92 -7.21 0.79 -0.87
C VAL A 92 -7.75 -0.42 -0.10
N HIS A 93 -8.87 -0.25 0.60
CA HIS A 93 -9.50 -1.34 1.36
C HIS A 93 -9.87 -2.51 0.45
N ALA A 94 -10.50 -2.26 -0.71
CA ALA A 94 -10.84 -3.31 -1.67
C ALA A 94 -9.61 -4.08 -2.21
N LEU A 95 -8.46 -3.42 -2.35
CA LEU A 95 -7.22 -4.10 -2.73
C LEU A 95 -6.62 -4.92 -1.58
N LEU A 96 -6.78 -4.49 -0.33
CA LEU A 96 -6.27 -5.17 0.86
C LEU A 96 -7.08 -6.41 1.27
N GLU A 97 -8.31 -6.55 0.76
CA GLU A 97 -9.15 -7.74 0.92
C GLU A 97 -8.67 -8.92 0.05
N ASP A 98 -7.92 -8.67 -1.02
CA ASP A 98 -7.24 -9.73 -1.78
C ASP A 98 -5.89 -10.06 -1.12
N GLU A 99 -5.73 -11.30 -0.64
CA GLU A 99 -4.55 -11.73 0.12
C GLU A 99 -3.23 -11.54 -0.64
N PHE A 100 -3.24 -11.77 -1.96
CA PHE A 100 -2.07 -11.60 -2.80
C PHE A 100 -1.68 -10.12 -2.92
N LEU A 101 -2.67 -9.26 -3.17
CA LEU A 101 -2.46 -7.82 -3.25
C LEU A 101 -2.08 -7.22 -1.91
N ARG A 102 -2.62 -7.71 -0.79
CA ARG A 102 -2.16 -7.33 0.55
C ARG A 102 -0.66 -7.58 0.69
N GLY A 103 -0.18 -8.78 0.36
CA GLY A 103 1.25 -9.10 0.39
C GLY A 103 2.07 -8.24 -0.58
N PHE A 104 1.53 -7.94 -1.76
CA PHE A 104 2.20 -7.06 -2.72
C PHE A 104 2.25 -5.59 -2.28
N ILE A 105 1.22 -5.09 -1.61
CA ILE A 105 1.17 -3.76 -1.01
C ILE A 105 2.18 -3.66 0.12
N GLU A 106 2.23 -4.65 1.01
CA GLU A 106 3.25 -4.74 2.07
C GLU A 106 4.66 -4.71 1.46
N CYS A 107 4.91 -5.49 0.40
CA CYS A 107 6.18 -5.43 -0.34
C CYS A 107 6.48 -4.02 -0.87
N CYS A 108 5.50 -3.33 -1.47
CA CYS A 108 5.68 -1.95 -1.96
C CYS A 108 6.06 -0.99 -0.82
N LEU A 109 5.43 -1.10 0.34
CA LEU A 109 5.76 -0.31 1.53
C LEU A 109 7.19 -0.63 2.00
N MET A 110 7.57 -1.90 2.09
CA MET A 110 8.93 -2.31 2.45
C MET A 110 9.98 -1.71 1.49
N ARG A 111 9.68 -1.66 0.19
CA ARG A 111 10.57 -1.01 -0.80
C ARG A 111 10.74 0.48 -0.54
N THR A 112 9.64 1.18 -0.24
CA THR A 112 9.68 2.60 0.13
C THR A 112 10.57 2.83 1.34
N TYR A 113 10.42 2.03 2.39
CA TYR A 113 11.27 2.07 3.58
C TYR A 113 12.75 1.90 3.24
N PHE A 114 13.10 0.84 2.50
CA PHE A 114 14.50 0.56 2.14
C PHE A 114 15.11 1.58 1.17
N LYS A 115 14.29 2.24 0.35
CA LYS A 115 14.75 3.32 -0.53
C LYS A 115 15.11 4.56 0.29
N LYS A 116 14.19 5.03 1.13
CA LYS A 116 14.36 6.23 1.97
C LYS A 116 15.53 6.08 2.96
N LYS A 117 15.63 4.96 3.67
CA LYS A 117 16.77 4.71 4.59
C LYS A 117 18.13 4.55 3.89
N LYS A 118 18.17 4.37 2.56
CA LYS A 118 19.43 4.39 1.78
C LYS A 118 19.86 5.83 1.45
N GLU A 119 18.91 6.74 1.29
CA GLU A 119 19.18 8.16 0.97
C GLU A 119 19.73 8.93 2.19
N HIS A 120 19.57 8.39 3.39
CA HIS A 120 20.06 8.95 4.66
C HIS A 120 21.30 8.24 5.25
N LYS A 121 21.98 7.40 4.46
CA LYS A 121 23.26 6.77 4.82
C LYS A 121 24.39 7.33 3.98
#